data_AF-A0A840IDM4-F1
#
_entry.id   AF-A0A840IDM4-F1
#
_cell.length_a   1.000
_cell.length_b   1.000
_cell.length_c   1.000
_cell.angle_alpha   90.00
_cell.angle_beta   90.00
_cell.angle_gamma   90.00
#
_symmetry.space_group_name_H-M   'P 1'
#
loop_
_entity.id
_entity.type
_entity.pdbx_description
1 polymer ?
#
loop_
_entity_poly.entity_id
_entity_poly.type
_entity_poly.pdbx_seq_one_letter_code
_entity_poly.pdbx_strand_id
1 'polypeptide(L)'
;MPDLTVLQTIWLVAIALLWTLYLVLEGFDFGVGMLIARVRGGTGDHHDRRVALHAIGPTWAANEVWVVIAVVGMFGAFPGWYAAWSSSLYLPLFLVLLALISRNAAIELIGKRDDERWRRGWERVLLGASTVAPFCWGLIWSAALHGVALRGEEAVGGPLDIVSVYAVLGGLALVALCRALGAAFLTLRTDGEVSARASRELRLAAPAAALLVGALLVWTAIGVGGLGVLGWIAFAGCAAALGVLVAGALARRAGRAFAAGCAAIGLLVAVWFCALFPAGLNGADGGAGLALADVAAGSYTLTLMTILTGLLLPLLLAIQAWSYWLFRERVTRAAVGAPLPSPIDLIARVAEKVGGDGGSGGGAGAAGSAGAAGSAAATGSSGVGWSPSGGGATGSAGGGWSPSGGGATGSAGGGWSPSGGGGAAGRDARGGEAPGGGGPGRAGSGGW
;
A
#
# COMPACT_ATOMS: atom_id res chain seq x y z
N MET A 1 -13.76 20.23 -28.15
CA MET A 1 -13.88 19.05 -27.27
C MET A 1 -14.96 19.38 -26.23
N PRO A 2 -15.66 18.41 -25.63
CA PRO A 2 -16.48 18.69 -24.46
C PRO A 2 -15.54 19.09 -23.31
N ASP A 3 -15.64 20.34 -22.85
CA ASP A 3 -14.88 20.80 -21.69
C ASP A 3 -15.39 20.08 -20.44
N LEU A 4 -14.47 19.69 -19.53
CA LEU A 4 -14.89 19.12 -18.25
C LEU A 4 -15.75 20.13 -17.49
N THR A 5 -16.87 19.65 -16.96
CA THR A 5 -17.66 20.42 -16.00
C THR A 5 -16.78 20.80 -14.80
N VAL A 6 -17.14 21.90 -14.13
CA VAL A 6 -16.48 22.35 -12.88
C VAL A 6 -16.35 21.20 -11.88
N LEU A 7 -17.37 20.35 -11.80
CA LEU A 7 -17.46 19.25 -10.85
C LEU A 7 -16.58 18.05 -11.23
N GLN A 8 -16.50 17.67 -12.51
CA GLN A 8 -15.52 16.71 -13.02
C GLN A 8 -14.08 17.22 -12.82
N THR A 9 -13.85 18.53 -13.03
CA THR A 9 -12.54 19.17 -12.86
C THR A 9 -12.09 19.13 -11.39
N ILE A 10 -12.98 19.43 -10.45
CA ILE A 10 -12.74 19.27 -9.01
C ILE A 10 -12.35 17.83 -8.67
N TRP A 11 -13.06 16.84 -9.23
CA TRP A 11 -12.77 15.43 -8.99
C TRP A 11 -11.45 14.96 -9.60
N LEU A 12 -11.10 15.40 -10.81
CA LEU A 12 -9.81 15.11 -11.43
C LEU A 12 -8.64 15.64 -10.57
N VAL A 13 -8.76 16.89 -10.09
CA VAL A 13 -7.77 17.50 -9.19
C VAL A 13 -7.71 16.78 -7.83
N ALA A 14 -8.86 16.40 -7.26
CA ALA A 14 -8.91 15.64 -6.01
C ALA A 14 -8.22 14.28 -6.14
N ILE A 15 -8.45 13.56 -7.25
CA ILE A 15 -7.79 12.28 -7.54
C ILE A 15 -6.28 12.47 -7.73
N ALA A 16 -5.83 13.52 -8.45
CA ALA A 16 -4.42 13.85 -8.58
C ALA A 16 -3.72 14.12 -7.23
N LEU A 17 -4.43 14.82 -6.32
CA LEU A 17 -3.94 15.08 -4.96
C LEU A 17 -3.92 13.81 -4.10
N LEU A 18 -4.90 12.92 -4.23
CA LEU A 18 -4.92 11.63 -3.52
C LEU A 18 -3.78 10.70 -3.98
N TRP A 19 -3.53 10.60 -5.29
CA TRP A 19 -2.38 9.87 -5.83
C TRP A 19 -1.05 10.49 -5.42
N THR A 20 -0.95 11.82 -5.42
CA THR A 20 0.23 12.54 -4.92
C THR A 20 0.49 12.21 -3.45
N LEU A 21 -0.54 12.27 -2.61
CA LEU A 21 -0.44 12.01 -1.18
C LEU A 21 -0.04 10.55 -0.90
N TYR A 22 -0.69 9.58 -1.55
CA TYR A 22 -0.32 8.17 -1.46
C TYR A 22 1.14 7.94 -1.87
N LEU A 23 1.56 8.40 -3.06
CA LEU A 23 2.91 8.14 -3.56
C LEU A 23 3.99 8.89 -2.79
N VAL A 24 3.69 10.03 -2.16
CA VAL A 24 4.63 10.72 -1.25
C VAL A 24 4.75 10.00 0.09
N LEU A 25 3.64 9.52 0.67
CA LEU A 25 3.63 8.83 1.97
C LEU A 25 4.20 7.41 1.86
N GLU A 26 3.67 6.57 0.98
CA GLU A 26 4.22 5.22 0.76
C GLU A 26 5.55 5.22 0.01
N GLY A 27 5.89 6.30 -0.71
CA GLY A 27 7.13 6.38 -1.47
C GLY A 27 8.40 6.27 -0.61
N PHE A 28 8.41 6.86 0.59
CA PHE A 28 9.55 6.70 1.50
C PHE A 28 9.54 5.33 2.18
N ASP A 29 8.35 4.80 2.44
CA ASP A 29 8.10 3.55 3.15
C ASP A 29 8.50 2.31 2.32
N PHE A 30 8.17 2.29 1.03
CA PHE A 30 8.78 1.37 0.05
C PHE A 30 10.31 1.51 0.02
N GLY A 31 10.80 2.76 0.10
CA GLY A 31 12.23 3.03 0.21
C GLY A 31 12.89 2.38 1.43
N VAL A 32 12.24 2.39 2.60
CA VAL A 32 12.72 1.71 3.81
C VAL A 32 12.76 0.18 3.60
N GLY A 33 11.68 -0.40 3.05
CA GLY A 33 11.63 -1.84 2.75
C GLY A 33 12.74 -2.32 1.80
N MET A 34 13.05 -1.55 0.75
CA MET A 34 14.15 -1.82 -0.19
C MET A 34 15.56 -1.71 0.43
N LEU A 35 15.70 -0.98 1.53
CA LEU A 35 16.97 -0.65 2.17
C LEU A 35 17.27 -1.46 3.43
N ILE A 36 16.27 -2.09 4.05
CA ILE A 36 16.37 -2.73 5.37
C ILE A 36 17.60 -3.66 5.52
N ALA A 37 17.86 -4.53 4.55
CA ALA A 37 19.00 -5.45 4.57
C ALA A 37 20.36 -4.74 4.42
N ARG A 38 20.42 -3.64 3.67
CA ARG A 38 21.64 -2.83 3.46
C ARG A 38 21.96 -1.96 4.67
N VAL A 39 20.91 -1.39 5.28
CA VAL A 39 20.99 -0.52 6.45
C VAL A 39 21.27 -1.31 7.74
N ARG A 40 20.84 -2.59 7.83
CA ARG A 40 21.29 -3.53 8.88
C ARG A 40 22.79 -3.87 8.77
N GLY A 41 23.33 -3.97 7.56
CA GLY A 41 24.72 -4.34 7.31
C GLY A 41 25.05 -5.82 7.55
N GLY A 42 26.30 -6.20 7.26
CA GLY A 42 26.74 -7.60 7.24
C GLY A 42 26.94 -8.26 8.61
N THR A 43 27.03 -7.48 9.70
CA THR A 43 27.21 -7.98 11.08
C THR A 43 25.98 -8.66 11.68
N GLY A 44 24.85 -8.68 10.95
CA GLY A 44 23.66 -9.46 11.30
C GLY A 44 22.78 -8.87 12.40
N ASP A 45 23.20 -7.76 13.03
CA ASP A 45 22.59 -7.20 14.23
C ASP A 45 21.06 -7.05 14.12
N HIS A 46 20.36 -7.71 15.02
CA HIS A 46 18.91 -7.70 15.11
C HIS A 46 18.37 -6.35 15.61
N HIS A 47 19.21 -5.52 16.23
CA HIS A 47 18.85 -4.24 16.81
C HIS A 47 18.65 -3.14 15.76
N ASP A 48 19.60 -2.98 14.84
CA ASP A 48 19.50 -2.01 13.73
C ASP A 48 18.28 -2.26 12.83
N ARG A 49 17.92 -3.54 12.64
CA ARG A 49 16.68 -3.93 11.94
C ARG A 49 15.42 -3.45 12.65
N ARG A 50 15.37 -3.58 13.99
CA ARG A 50 14.24 -3.06 14.79
C ARG A 50 14.20 -1.53 14.75
N VAL A 51 15.34 -0.84 14.80
CA VAL A 51 15.42 0.63 14.64
C VAL A 51 14.83 1.07 13.29
N ALA A 52 15.18 0.40 12.19
CA ALA A 52 14.65 0.73 10.87
C ALA A 52 13.14 0.44 10.74
N LEU A 53 12.64 -0.67 11.28
CA LEU A 53 11.20 -1.00 11.27
C LEU A 53 10.38 -0.06 12.18
N HIS A 54 10.87 0.24 13.38
CA HIS A 54 10.17 1.13 14.31
C HIS A 54 10.11 2.59 13.81
N ALA A 55 11.00 2.99 12.88
CA ALA A 55 10.95 4.31 12.25
C ALA A 55 9.76 4.50 11.31
N ILE A 56 9.15 3.41 10.81
CA ILE A 56 7.95 3.42 9.96
C ILE A 56 6.72 2.84 10.66
N GLY A 57 6.92 2.02 11.68
CA GLY A 57 5.91 1.26 12.43
C GLY A 57 4.62 2.01 12.81
N PRO A 58 4.67 3.28 13.28
CA PRO A 58 3.47 4.02 13.65
C PRO A 58 2.62 4.55 12.47
N THR A 59 3.14 4.59 11.24
CA THR A 59 2.51 5.33 10.13
C THR A 59 2.20 4.49 8.89
N TRP A 60 2.93 3.41 8.59
CA TRP A 60 2.77 2.64 7.34
C TRP A 60 1.31 2.20 7.07
N ALA A 61 0.62 1.68 8.09
CA ALA A 61 -0.76 1.21 7.95
C ALA A 61 -1.76 2.34 7.64
N ALA A 62 -1.45 3.59 8.03
CA ALA A 62 -2.24 4.76 7.66
C ALA A 62 -1.88 5.29 6.26
N ASN A 63 -0.61 5.15 5.87
CA ASN A 63 -0.12 5.55 4.54
C ASN A 63 -0.76 4.73 3.41
N GLU A 64 -0.97 3.42 3.61
CA GLU A 64 -1.65 2.57 2.62
C GLU A 64 -3.15 2.90 2.42
N VAL A 65 -3.82 3.50 3.40
CA VAL A 65 -5.25 3.87 3.25
C VAL A 65 -5.46 4.84 2.08
N TRP A 66 -4.45 5.66 1.76
CA TRP A 66 -4.55 6.67 0.71
C TRP A 66 -4.67 6.10 -0.71
N VAL A 67 -4.16 4.89 -1.00
CA VAL A 67 -4.46 4.25 -2.32
C VAL A 67 -5.89 3.73 -2.37
N VAL A 68 -6.44 3.23 -1.26
CA VAL A 68 -7.85 2.82 -1.21
C VAL A 68 -8.75 4.03 -1.48
N ILE A 69 -8.46 5.19 -0.87
CA ILE A 69 -9.20 6.44 -1.12
C ILE A 69 -9.01 6.92 -2.56
N ALA A 70 -7.79 6.87 -3.12
CA ALA A 70 -7.51 7.26 -4.50
C ALA A 70 -8.28 6.39 -5.53
N VAL A 71 -8.27 5.07 -5.37
CA VAL A 71 -8.94 4.11 -6.26
C VAL A 71 -10.46 4.15 -6.11
N VAL A 72 -10.99 4.28 -4.89
CA VAL A 72 -12.44 4.43 -4.66
C VAL A 72 -12.95 5.79 -5.15
N GLY A 73 -12.16 6.86 -5.00
CA GLY A 73 -12.47 8.18 -5.58
C GLY A 73 -12.50 8.14 -7.11
N MET A 74 -11.54 7.46 -7.73
CA MET A 74 -11.50 7.20 -9.17
C MET A 74 -12.72 6.40 -9.64
N PHE A 75 -13.06 5.29 -8.97
CA PHE A 75 -14.25 4.49 -9.26
C PHE A 75 -15.56 5.29 -9.16
N GLY A 76 -15.75 6.07 -8.09
CA GLY A 76 -16.98 6.82 -7.87
C GLY A 76 -17.14 8.05 -8.78
N ALA A 77 -16.04 8.69 -9.18
CA ALA A 77 -16.09 9.90 -10.01
C ALA A 77 -15.93 9.64 -11.51
N PHE A 78 -15.16 8.61 -11.90
CA PHE A 78 -14.90 8.23 -13.29
C PHE A 78 -14.96 6.69 -13.44
N PRO A 79 -16.16 6.07 -13.30
CA PRO A 79 -16.31 4.62 -13.27
C PRO A 79 -15.74 3.92 -14.51
N GLY A 80 -15.91 4.50 -15.71
CA GLY A 80 -15.33 3.93 -16.95
C GLY A 80 -13.80 4.04 -17.00
N TRP A 81 -13.21 5.08 -16.39
CA TRP A 81 -11.75 5.19 -16.23
C TRP A 81 -11.21 4.09 -15.31
N TYR A 82 -11.90 3.82 -14.20
CA TYR A 82 -11.60 2.69 -13.32
C TYR A 82 -11.78 1.33 -14.02
N ALA A 83 -12.85 1.15 -14.80
CA ALA A 83 -13.12 -0.08 -15.53
C ALA A 83 -12.03 -0.37 -16.57
N ALA A 84 -11.68 0.62 -17.41
CA ALA A 84 -10.64 0.52 -18.42
C ALA A 84 -9.25 0.27 -17.83
N TRP A 85 -8.91 0.88 -16.68
CA TRP A 85 -7.66 0.55 -15.97
C TRP A 85 -7.69 -0.86 -15.38
N SER A 86 -8.82 -1.28 -14.80
CA SER A 86 -8.96 -2.62 -14.19
C SER A 86 -8.91 -3.75 -15.21
N SER A 87 -9.38 -3.51 -16.45
CA SER A 87 -9.26 -4.45 -17.57
C SER A 87 -7.86 -4.40 -18.21
N SER A 88 -7.40 -3.21 -18.63
CA SER A 88 -6.15 -3.02 -19.37
C SER A 88 -4.89 -3.31 -18.56
N LEU A 89 -4.89 -2.93 -17.28
CA LEU A 89 -3.72 -2.98 -16.39
C LEU A 89 -3.88 -4.04 -15.30
N TYR A 90 -4.73 -5.06 -15.54
CA TYR A 90 -5.02 -6.14 -14.60
C TYR A 90 -3.76 -6.76 -13.98
N LEU A 91 -2.78 -7.14 -14.80
CA LEU A 91 -1.57 -7.83 -14.35
C LEU A 91 -0.72 -6.97 -13.37
N PRO A 92 -0.30 -5.74 -13.69
CA PRO A 92 0.43 -4.91 -12.73
C PRO A 92 -0.43 -4.49 -11.53
N LEU A 93 -1.75 -4.30 -11.66
CA LEU A 93 -2.64 -4.02 -10.52
C LEU A 93 -2.72 -5.21 -9.55
N PHE A 94 -2.82 -6.44 -10.08
CA PHE A 94 -2.76 -7.68 -9.29
C PHE A 94 -1.40 -7.85 -8.60
N LEU A 95 -0.30 -7.54 -9.30
CA LEU A 95 1.04 -7.58 -8.72
C LEU A 95 1.25 -6.52 -7.63
N VAL A 96 0.65 -5.33 -7.74
CA VAL A 96 0.62 -4.37 -6.63
C VAL A 96 -0.13 -4.95 -5.44
N LEU A 97 -1.34 -5.48 -5.63
CA LEU A 97 -2.15 -6.03 -4.53
C LEU A 97 -1.39 -7.15 -3.80
N LEU A 98 -0.79 -8.08 -4.54
CA LEU A 98 0.03 -9.15 -3.98
C LEU A 98 1.27 -8.61 -3.25
N ALA A 99 1.90 -7.55 -3.78
CA ALA A 99 3.04 -6.90 -3.15
C ALA A 99 2.66 -6.20 -1.83
N LEU A 100 1.56 -5.44 -1.76
CA LEU A 100 1.10 -4.78 -0.53
C LEU A 100 0.74 -5.81 0.55
N ILE A 101 0.00 -6.87 0.20
CA ILE A 101 -0.30 -7.99 1.13
C ILE A 101 1.01 -8.64 1.63
N SER A 102 1.96 -8.88 0.74
CA SER A 102 3.26 -9.49 1.08
C SER A 102 4.14 -8.58 1.95
N ARG A 103 4.11 -7.26 1.72
CA ARG A 103 4.79 -6.23 2.52
C ARG A 103 4.27 -6.26 3.96
N ASN A 104 2.95 -6.21 4.12
CA ASN A 104 2.31 -6.11 5.44
C ASN A 104 2.52 -7.39 6.25
N ALA A 105 2.39 -8.55 5.60
CA ALA A 105 2.77 -9.84 6.18
C ALA A 105 4.26 -9.84 6.61
N ALA A 106 5.17 -9.30 5.78
CA ALA A 106 6.59 -9.27 6.12
C ALA A 106 6.92 -8.33 7.30
N ILE A 107 6.31 -7.14 7.37
CA ILE A 107 6.50 -6.18 8.48
C ILE A 107 6.02 -6.79 9.81
N GLU A 108 4.86 -7.45 9.82
CA GLU A 108 4.29 -8.04 11.03
C GLU A 108 4.98 -9.35 11.44
N LEU A 109 5.29 -10.24 10.48
CA LEU A 109 5.76 -11.60 10.78
C LEU A 109 7.27 -11.71 11.04
N ILE A 110 8.10 -10.78 10.55
CA ILE A 110 9.57 -10.80 10.73
C ILE A 110 10.01 -10.84 12.20
N GLY A 111 9.21 -10.26 13.11
CA GLY A 111 9.48 -10.24 14.55
C GLY A 111 9.01 -11.47 15.32
N LYS A 112 8.06 -12.26 14.80
CA LYS A 112 7.26 -13.23 15.58
C LYS A 112 7.98 -14.52 15.99
N ARG A 113 9.17 -14.80 15.45
CA ARG A 113 9.97 -16.01 15.71
C ARG A 113 11.46 -15.64 15.82
N ASP A 114 12.15 -16.16 16.82
CA ASP A 114 13.56 -15.87 17.08
C ASP A 114 14.53 -16.74 16.25
N ASP A 115 14.32 -16.73 14.93
CA ASP A 115 15.05 -17.54 13.96
C ASP A 115 15.57 -16.66 12.81
N GLU A 116 16.88 -16.62 12.62
CA GLU A 116 17.51 -15.78 11.59
C GLU A 116 17.26 -16.32 10.16
N ARG A 117 16.92 -17.60 9.96
CA ARG A 117 16.44 -18.10 8.66
C ARG A 117 15.04 -17.58 8.35
N TRP A 118 14.14 -17.59 9.33
CA TRP A 118 12.81 -16.98 9.24
C TRP A 118 12.90 -15.48 8.91
N ARG A 119 13.73 -14.75 9.66
CA ARG A 119 13.98 -13.32 9.45
C ARG A 119 14.55 -13.02 8.07
N ARG A 120 15.55 -13.78 7.59
CA ARG A 120 16.07 -13.66 6.20
C ARG A 120 15.08 -14.12 5.12
N GLY A 121 14.03 -14.86 5.48
CA GLY A 121 12.86 -15.07 4.64
C GLY A 121 12.11 -13.75 4.45
N TRP A 122 11.59 -13.19 5.55
CA TRP A 122 10.78 -11.97 5.51
C TRP A 122 11.56 -10.71 5.08
N GLU A 123 12.86 -10.59 5.34
CA GLU A 123 13.72 -9.52 4.77
C GLU A 123 13.72 -9.54 3.23
N ARG A 124 13.70 -10.73 2.61
CA ARG A 124 13.65 -10.88 1.15
C ARG A 124 12.24 -10.63 0.60
N VAL A 125 11.20 -11.07 1.31
CA VAL A 125 9.80 -10.76 0.96
C VAL A 125 9.55 -9.26 1.00
N LEU A 126 9.98 -8.58 2.07
CA LEU A 126 9.85 -7.13 2.23
C LEU A 126 10.62 -6.36 1.15
N LEU A 127 11.88 -6.72 0.87
CA LEU A 127 12.66 -6.12 -0.20
C LEU A 127 11.99 -6.31 -1.57
N GLY A 128 11.50 -7.52 -1.86
CA GLY A 128 10.79 -7.84 -3.10
C GLY A 128 9.50 -7.03 -3.25
N ALA A 129 8.61 -7.12 -2.27
CA ALA A 129 7.33 -6.41 -2.24
C ALA A 129 7.51 -4.89 -2.38
N SER A 130 8.39 -4.28 -1.59
CA SER A 130 8.69 -2.85 -1.66
C SER A 130 9.48 -2.43 -2.90
N THR A 131 9.94 -3.36 -3.74
CA THR A 131 10.44 -3.06 -5.09
C THR A 131 9.33 -3.20 -6.13
N VAL A 132 8.53 -4.27 -6.05
CA VAL A 132 7.48 -4.60 -7.04
C VAL A 132 6.32 -3.60 -7.02
N ALA A 133 5.85 -3.17 -5.84
CA ALA A 133 4.76 -2.21 -5.74
C ALA A 133 5.06 -0.87 -6.45
N PRO A 134 6.15 -0.13 -6.14
CA PRO A 134 6.49 1.09 -6.88
C PRO A 134 6.89 0.82 -8.33
N PHE A 135 7.46 -0.34 -8.67
CA PHE A 135 7.72 -0.69 -10.08
C PHE A 135 6.42 -0.78 -10.87
N CYS A 136 5.43 -1.52 -10.36
CA CYS A 136 4.14 -1.67 -11.03
C CYS A 136 3.36 -0.35 -11.09
N TRP A 137 3.45 0.52 -10.07
CA TRP A 137 2.84 1.85 -10.14
C TRP A 137 3.47 2.75 -11.22
N GLY A 138 4.80 2.79 -11.31
CA GLY A 138 5.48 3.58 -12.35
C GLY A 138 5.20 3.03 -13.76
N LEU A 139 5.06 1.71 -13.88
CA LEU A 139 4.65 1.01 -15.10
C LEU A 139 3.20 1.35 -15.47
N ILE A 140 2.25 1.33 -14.52
CA ILE A 140 0.83 1.66 -14.72
C ILE A 140 0.66 3.06 -15.31
N TRP A 141 1.25 4.09 -14.68
CA TRP A 141 1.13 5.48 -15.16
C TRP A 141 1.78 5.68 -16.53
N SER A 142 2.89 4.99 -16.79
CA SER A 142 3.64 5.15 -18.04
C SER A 142 3.03 4.31 -19.19
N ALA A 143 2.43 3.15 -18.91
CA ALA A 143 1.62 2.41 -19.87
C ALA A 143 0.35 3.20 -20.24
N ALA A 144 -0.32 3.82 -19.26
CA ALA A 144 -1.49 4.66 -19.51
C ALA A 144 -1.19 5.86 -20.44
N LEU A 145 0.01 6.43 -20.33
CA LEU A 145 0.52 7.50 -21.19
C LEU A 145 0.96 7.02 -22.58
N HIS A 146 1.63 5.87 -22.66
CA HIS A 146 2.06 5.28 -23.93
C HIS A 146 0.86 4.85 -24.79
N GLY A 147 -0.22 4.44 -24.12
CA GLY A 147 -1.46 4.01 -24.70
C GLY A 147 -1.62 2.48 -24.70
N VAL A 148 -2.87 2.04 -24.72
CA VAL A 148 -3.25 0.62 -24.79
C VAL A 148 -4.24 0.43 -25.94
N ALA A 149 -4.25 -0.74 -26.57
CA ALA A 149 -5.25 -1.08 -27.56
C ALA A 149 -6.61 -1.31 -26.87
N LEU A 150 -7.62 -0.50 -27.26
CA LEU A 150 -8.94 -0.45 -26.63
C LEU A 150 -10.06 -0.69 -27.64
N ARG A 151 -11.18 -1.23 -27.16
CA ARG A 151 -12.46 -1.33 -27.86
C ARG A 151 -13.57 -0.85 -26.93
N GLY A 152 -13.76 0.47 -26.88
CA GLY A 152 -14.56 1.10 -25.82
C GLY A 152 -13.78 1.09 -24.50
N GLU A 153 -14.41 0.64 -23.42
CA GLU A 153 -13.76 0.51 -22.10
C GLU A 153 -13.00 -0.82 -21.92
N GLU A 154 -13.08 -1.74 -22.89
CA GLU A 154 -12.41 -3.05 -22.85
C GLU A 154 -11.04 -3.01 -23.55
N ALA A 155 -10.04 -3.63 -22.92
CA ALA A 155 -8.72 -3.81 -23.51
C ALA A 155 -8.71 -4.94 -24.55
N VAL A 156 -7.96 -4.75 -25.64
CA VAL A 156 -7.79 -5.74 -26.71
C VAL A 156 -6.31 -6.04 -26.92
N GLY A 157 -5.83 -7.14 -26.34
CA GLY A 157 -4.43 -7.56 -26.45
C GLY A 157 -4.07 -8.67 -25.47
N GLY A 158 -2.79 -9.04 -25.45
CA GLY A 158 -2.20 -9.88 -24.41
C GLY A 158 -1.88 -9.08 -23.13
N PRO A 159 -1.80 -9.74 -21.96
CA PRO A 159 -1.54 -9.09 -20.67
C PRO A 159 -0.09 -8.56 -20.52
N LEU A 160 0.75 -8.71 -21.55
CA LEU A 160 2.12 -8.21 -21.61
C LEU A 160 2.30 -7.06 -22.61
N ASP A 161 1.29 -6.77 -23.45
CA ASP A 161 1.39 -5.78 -24.53
C ASP A 161 1.56 -4.35 -23.98
N ILE A 162 1.09 -4.13 -22.74
CA ILE A 162 1.29 -2.91 -21.94
C ILE A 162 2.75 -2.69 -21.47
N VAL A 163 3.63 -3.68 -21.61
CA VAL A 163 5.02 -3.64 -21.08
C VAL A 163 5.98 -3.09 -22.13
N SER A 164 5.81 -1.81 -22.47
CA SER A 164 6.74 -1.09 -23.36
C SER A 164 8.04 -0.69 -22.64
N VAL A 165 9.08 -0.33 -23.40
CA VAL A 165 10.35 0.20 -22.85
C VAL A 165 10.12 1.47 -22.01
N TYR A 166 9.18 2.32 -22.44
CA TYR A 166 8.77 3.51 -21.68
C TYR A 166 8.03 3.13 -20.38
N ALA A 167 7.17 2.11 -20.41
CA ALA A 167 6.49 1.61 -19.21
C ALA A 167 7.49 1.03 -18.18
N VAL A 168 8.48 0.25 -18.64
CA VAL A 168 9.57 -0.27 -17.79
C VAL A 168 10.44 0.86 -17.23
N LEU A 169 10.77 1.88 -18.03
CA LEU A 169 11.49 3.08 -17.56
C LEU A 169 10.71 3.79 -16.44
N GLY A 170 9.38 3.92 -16.59
CA GLY A 170 8.49 4.44 -15.56
C GLY A 170 8.59 3.70 -14.23
N GLY A 171 8.51 2.38 -14.26
CA GLY A 171 8.66 1.53 -13.08
C GLY A 171 10.04 1.67 -12.42
N LEU A 172 11.12 1.68 -13.20
CA LEU A 172 12.48 1.86 -12.70
C LEU A 172 12.71 3.25 -12.09
N ALA A 173 12.13 4.30 -12.70
CA ALA A 173 12.21 5.66 -12.22
C ALA A 173 11.52 5.82 -10.85
N LEU A 174 10.31 5.27 -10.68
CA LEU A 174 9.60 5.35 -9.40
C LEU A 174 10.30 4.51 -8.31
N VAL A 175 10.79 3.30 -8.62
CA VAL A 175 11.63 2.49 -7.71
C VAL A 175 12.85 3.28 -7.22
N ALA A 176 13.58 3.94 -8.13
CA ALA A 176 14.77 4.71 -7.77
C ALA A 176 14.43 5.92 -6.90
N LEU A 177 13.33 6.63 -7.20
CA LEU A 177 12.88 7.78 -6.45
C LEU A 177 12.38 7.41 -5.03
N CYS A 178 11.59 6.34 -4.91
CA CYS A 178 11.18 5.76 -3.62
C CYS A 178 12.41 5.34 -2.79
N ARG A 179 13.38 4.65 -3.39
CA ARG A 179 14.65 4.27 -2.73
C ARG A 179 15.40 5.51 -2.21
N ALA A 180 15.52 6.57 -3.01
CA ALA A 180 16.17 7.80 -2.59
C ALA A 180 15.42 8.47 -1.43
N LEU A 181 14.10 8.49 -1.47
CA LEU A 181 13.26 9.10 -0.43
C LEU A 181 13.34 8.34 0.90
N GLY A 182 13.28 6.99 0.88
CA GLY A 182 13.47 6.17 2.08
C GLY A 182 14.87 6.25 2.68
N ALA A 183 15.91 6.42 1.84
CA ALA A 183 17.27 6.67 2.33
C ALA A 183 17.36 8.03 3.05
N ALA A 184 16.70 9.07 2.53
CA ALA A 184 16.62 10.37 3.19
C ALA A 184 15.81 10.30 4.50
N PHE A 185 14.67 9.60 4.50
CA PHE A 185 13.85 9.37 5.69
C PHE A 185 14.62 8.66 6.81
N LEU A 186 15.29 7.54 6.52
CA LEU A 186 16.11 6.82 7.50
C LEU A 186 17.26 7.68 8.04
N THR A 187 17.89 8.51 7.19
CA THR A 187 18.93 9.46 7.62
C THR A 187 18.38 10.53 8.59
N LEU A 188 17.09 10.85 8.51
CA LEU A 188 16.43 11.84 9.38
C LEU A 188 15.86 11.24 10.68
N ARG A 189 15.33 10.02 10.60
CA ARG A 189 14.60 9.34 11.69
C ARG A 189 15.46 8.43 12.57
N THR A 190 16.66 8.07 12.12
CA THR A 190 17.60 7.22 12.86
C THR A 190 18.92 7.95 13.13
N ASP A 191 19.70 7.43 14.07
CA ASP A 191 21.01 7.98 14.48
C ASP A 191 22.13 6.93 14.31
N GLY A 192 23.38 7.35 14.56
CA GLY A 192 24.55 6.46 14.57
C GLY A 192 24.83 5.77 13.23
N GLU A 193 25.25 4.51 13.28
CA GLU A 193 25.66 3.72 12.11
C GLU A 193 24.53 3.47 11.12
N VAL A 194 23.28 3.37 11.61
CA VAL A 194 22.06 3.21 10.79
C VAL A 194 21.90 4.43 9.89
N SER A 195 21.94 5.63 10.49
CA SER A 195 21.90 6.91 9.78
C SER A 195 23.09 7.10 8.83
N ALA A 196 24.30 6.72 9.28
CA ALA A 196 25.51 6.81 8.46
C ALA A 196 25.47 5.90 7.21
N ARG A 197 24.84 4.71 7.29
CA ARG A 197 24.59 3.83 6.14
C ARG A 197 23.49 4.38 5.24
N ALA A 198 22.37 4.82 5.81
CA ALA A 198 21.28 5.48 5.06
C ALA A 198 21.78 6.72 4.28
N SER A 199 22.69 7.51 4.86
CA SER A 199 23.30 8.67 4.20
C SER A 199 24.23 8.29 3.03
N ARG A 200 24.89 7.13 3.09
CA ARG A 200 25.68 6.58 1.96
C ARG A 200 24.75 6.09 0.84
N GLU A 201 23.70 5.34 1.19
CA GLU A 201 22.67 4.89 0.25
C GLU A 201 21.98 6.07 -0.46
N LEU A 202 21.64 7.13 0.28
CA LEU A 202 21.05 8.36 -0.28
C LEU A 202 21.94 8.99 -1.36
N ARG A 203 23.26 9.04 -1.13
CA ARG A 203 24.23 9.60 -2.09
C ARG A 203 24.39 8.76 -3.36
N LEU A 204 23.97 7.50 -3.36
CA LEU A 204 23.94 6.62 -4.54
C LEU A 204 22.56 6.61 -5.20
N ALA A 205 21.49 6.58 -4.42
CA ALA A 205 20.12 6.52 -4.90
C ALA A 205 19.63 7.84 -5.50
N ALA A 206 20.01 8.99 -4.93
CA ALA A 206 19.60 10.31 -5.43
C ALA A 206 20.02 10.58 -6.90
N PRO A 207 21.29 10.39 -7.33
CA PRO A 207 21.66 10.57 -8.73
C PRO A 207 21.03 9.51 -9.66
N ALA A 208 20.83 8.27 -9.20
CA ALA A 208 20.13 7.24 -9.98
C ALA A 208 18.65 7.61 -10.20
N ALA A 209 17.97 8.13 -9.18
CA ALA A 209 16.61 8.66 -9.29
C ALA A 209 16.55 9.86 -10.25
N ALA A 210 17.46 10.82 -10.12
CA ALA A 210 17.51 11.99 -11.01
C ALA A 210 17.75 11.61 -12.47
N LEU A 211 18.60 10.60 -12.73
CA LEU A 211 18.84 10.08 -14.08
C LEU A 211 17.60 9.40 -14.67
N LEU A 212 16.98 8.46 -13.94
CA LEU A 212 15.86 7.66 -14.45
C LEU A 212 14.56 8.48 -14.56
N VAL A 213 14.25 9.31 -13.56
CA VAL A 213 13.09 10.22 -13.63
C VAL A 213 13.34 11.33 -14.66
N GLY A 214 14.57 11.83 -14.77
CA GLY A 214 14.94 12.80 -15.81
C GLY A 214 14.77 12.24 -17.23
N ALA A 215 15.19 11.00 -17.48
CA ALA A 215 14.99 10.31 -18.75
C ALA A 215 13.49 10.09 -19.04
N LEU A 216 12.71 9.67 -18.03
CA LEU A 216 11.25 9.51 -18.16
C LEU A 216 10.58 10.84 -18.50
N LEU A 217 10.91 11.93 -17.80
CA LEU A 217 10.37 13.27 -18.05
C LEU A 217 10.68 13.74 -19.48
N VAL A 218 11.94 13.62 -19.93
CA VAL A 218 12.35 14.03 -21.28
C VAL A 218 11.65 13.20 -22.35
N TRP A 219 11.55 11.88 -22.20
CA TRP A 219 10.80 11.03 -23.13
C TRP A 219 9.32 11.44 -23.16
N THR A 220 8.70 11.66 -21.99
CA THR A 220 7.30 12.11 -21.89
C THR A 220 7.09 13.42 -22.64
N ALA A 221 7.93 14.43 -22.39
CA ALA A 221 7.83 15.76 -23.00
C ALA A 221 8.06 15.79 -24.52
N ILE A 222 8.67 14.74 -25.09
CA ILE A 222 8.83 14.55 -26.54
C ILE A 222 7.69 13.68 -27.12
N GLY A 223 7.13 12.76 -26.32
CA GLY A 223 6.14 11.77 -26.75
C GLY A 223 4.69 12.25 -26.77
N VAL A 224 4.27 13.14 -25.85
CA VAL A 224 2.93 13.75 -25.91
C VAL A 224 2.92 15.02 -26.75
N GLY A 225 1.87 15.20 -27.55
CA GLY A 225 1.68 16.35 -28.46
C GLY A 225 1.55 17.72 -27.77
N GLY A 226 1.53 17.78 -26.45
CA GLY A 226 1.67 19.02 -25.67
C GLY A 226 1.32 18.84 -24.19
N LEU A 227 2.20 19.30 -23.29
CA LEU A 227 1.99 19.25 -21.83
C LEU A 227 1.10 20.38 -21.27
N GLY A 228 0.75 21.38 -22.09
CA GLY A 228 0.16 22.63 -21.62
C GLY A 228 1.08 23.44 -20.68
N VAL A 229 0.62 24.62 -20.25
CA VAL A 229 1.41 25.50 -19.38
C VAL A 229 1.67 24.86 -18.01
N LEU A 230 0.65 24.22 -17.43
CA LEU A 230 0.76 23.57 -16.11
C LEU A 230 1.71 22.36 -16.14
N GLY A 231 1.66 21.53 -17.19
CA GLY A 231 2.57 20.40 -17.34
C GLY A 231 4.02 20.82 -17.56
N TRP A 232 4.28 21.92 -18.27
CA TRP A 232 5.62 22.49 -18.37
C TRP A 232 6.14 23.08 -17.05
N ILE A 233 5.27 23.72 -16.25
CA ILE A 233 5.62 24.17 -14.90
C ILE A 233 5.93 22.96 -13.99
N ALA A 234 5.11 21.90 -14.05
CA ALA A 234 5.34 20.67 -13.30
C ALA A 234 6.64 19.96 -13.72
N PHE A 235 6.93 19.89 -15.02
CA PHE A 235 8.17 19.35 -15.58
C PHE A 235 9.40 20.12 -15.06
N ALA A 236 9.40 21.45 -15.19
CA ALA A 236 10.51 22.29 -14.76
C ALA A 236 10.70 22.24 -13.23
N GLY A 237 9.61 22.23 -12.48
CA GLY A 237 9.62 22.03 -11.03
C GLY A 237 10.18 20.66 -10.63
N CYS A 238 9.78 19.57 -11.31
CA CYS A 238 10.28 18.23 -11.03
C CYS A 238 11.78 18.12 -11.33
N ALA A 239 12.24 18.64 -12.46
CA ALA A 239 13.67 18.69 -12.81
C ALA A 239 14.48 19.48 -11.78
N ALA A 240 13.98 20.64 -11.32
CA ALA A 240 14.60 21.40 -10.24
C ALA A 240 14.61 20.64 -8.92
N ALA A 241 13.52 19.94 -8.57
CA ALA A 241 13.42 19.13 -7.36
C ALA A 241 14.42 17.95 -7.37
N LEU A 242 14.60 17.27 -8.51
CA LEU A 242 15.63 16.23 -8.68
C LEU A 242 17.04 16.81 -8.51
N GLY A 243 17.31 18.01 -9.02
CA GLY A 243 18.56 18.74 -8.78
C GLY A 243 18.81 19.04 -7.30
N VAL A 244 17.79 19.50 -6.57
CA VAL A 244 17.88 19.77 -5.12
C VAL A 244 17.98 18.48 -4.30
N LEU A 245 17.37 17.37 -4.74
CA LEU A 245 17.52 16.04 -4.15
C LEU A 245 18.98 15.57 -4.23
N VAL A 246 19.61 15.65 -5.41
CA VAL A 246 21.02 15.29 -5.60
C VAL A 246 21.95 16.22 -4.83
N ALA A 247 21.78 17.53 -4.95
CA ALA A 247 22.61 18.50 -4.23
C ALA A 247 22.46 18.37 -2.70
N GLY A 248 21.25 18.11 -2.21
CA GLY A 248 20.96 17.84 -0.80
C GLY A 248 21.62 16.55 -0.30
N ALA A 249 21.56 15.47 -1.08
CA ALA A 249 22.21 14.21 -0.79
C ALA A 249 23.73 14.35 -0.70
N LEU A 250 24.37 14.95 -1.72
CA LEU A 250 25.81 15.14 -1.78
C LEU A 250 26.32 16.08 -0.67
N ALA A 251 25.59 17.16 -0.36
CA ALA A 251 25.89 18.06 0.75
C ALA A 251 25.53 17.49 2.14
N ARG A 252 25.07 16.23 2.23
CA ARG A 252 24.60 15.56 3.46
C ARG A 252 23.45 16.29 4.20
N ARG A 253 22.69 17.12 3.48
CA ARG A 253 21.52 17.87 3.99
C ARG A 253 20.25 17.06 3.79
N ALA A 254 20.12 15.93 4.50
CA ALA A 254 19.05 14.95 4.33
C ALA A 254 17.63 15.55 4.38
N GLY A 255 17.37 16.58 5.19
CA GLY A 255 16.08 17.26 5.25
C GLY A 255 15.68 17.96 3.94
N ARG A 256 16.65 18.59 3.26
CA ARG A 256 16.43 19.20 1.93
C ARG A 256 16.31 18.13 0.85
N ALA A 257 17.06 17.03 0.96
CA ALA A 257 16.93 15.89 0.06
C ALA A 257 15.56 15.22 0.15
N PHE A 258 15.05 15.00 1.37
CA PHE A 258 13.73 14.42 1.62
C PHE A 258 12.61 15.32 1.07
N ALA A 259 12.59 16.60 1.45
CA ALA A 259 11.58 17.55 0.97
C ALA A 259 11.59 17.68 -0.57
N ALA A 260 12.77 17.69 -1.19
CA ALA A 260 12.90 17.72 -2.64
C ALA A 260 12.48 16.40 -3.32
N GLY A 261 12.68 15.24 -2.68
CA GLY A 261 12.16 13.97 -3.16
C GLY A 261 10.62 13.91 -3.10
N CYS A 262 10.00 14.39 -2.02
CA CYS A 262 8.53 14.51 -1.93
C CYS A 262 7.98 15.44 -3.02
N ALA A 263 8.63 16.60 -3.23
CA ALA A 263 8.27 17.52 -4.30
C ALA A 263 8.43 16.87 -5.69
N ALA A 264 9.52 16.12 -5.93
CA ALA A 264 9.74 15.42 -7.19
C ALA A 264 8.64 14.37 -7.48
N ILE A 265 8.19 13.61 -6.47
CA ILE A 265 7.05 12.69 -6.63
C ILE A 265 5.78 13.45 -6.99
N GLY A 266 5.38 14.47 -6.22
CA GLY A 266 4.14 15.21 -6.49
C GLY A 266 4.15 15.95 -7.83
N LEU A 267 5.31 16.46 -8.25
CA LEU A 267 5.47 17.12 -9.54
C LEU A 267 5.55 16.11 -10.71
N LEU A 268 6.05 14.90 -10.49
CA LEU A 268 5.96 13.79 -11.46
C LEU A 268 4.50 13.35 -11.66
N VAL A 269 3.72 13.22 -10.58
CA VAL A 269 2.27 12.95 -10.67
C VAL A 269 1.56 14.08 -11.41
N ALA A 270 1.88 15.35 -11.12
CA ALA A 270 1.32 16.48 -11.86
C ALA A 270 1.68 16.45 -13.36
N VAL A 271 2.90 16.04 -13.73
CA VAL A 271 3.27 15.80 -15.14
C VAL A 271 2.42 14.68 -15.76
N TRP A 272 2.25 13.54 -15.08
CA TRP A 272 1.43 12.43 -15.59
C TRP A 272 -0.02 12.85 -15.85
N PHE A 273 -0.65 13.58 -14.91
CA PHE A 273 -2.01 14.09 -15.11
C PHE A 273 -2.10 15.13 -16.23
N CYS A 274 -1.14 16.05 -16.35
CA CYS A 274 -1.12 17.03 -17.44
C CYS A 274 -0.84 16.39 -18.82
N ALA A 275 -0.13 15.26 -18.86
CA ALA A 275 0.21 14.54 -20.09
C ALA A 275 -0.88 13.54 -20.53
N LEU A 276 -1.71 13.05 -19.60
CA LEU A 276 -2.90 12.24 -19.93
C LEU A 276 -4.07 13.12 -20.38
N PHE A 277 -4.30 14.26 -19.73
CA PHE A 277 -5.44 15.14 -20.00
C PHE A 277 -5.53 15.55 -21.48
N PRO A 278 -6.70 15.46 -22.14
CA PRO A 278 -8.05 15.22 -21.59
C PRO A 278 -8.47 13.74 -21.44
N ALA A 279 -7.59 12.78 -21.70
CA ALA A 279 -7.85 11.35 -21.51
C ALA A 279 -7.49 10.87 -20.09
N GLY A 280 -8.06 9.72 -19.70
CA GLY A 280 -7.60 8.92 -18.55
C GLY A 280 -6.72 7.73 -18.95
N LEU A 281 -6.76 7.36 -20.23
CA LEU A 281 -6.01 6.27 -20.83
C LEU A 281 -5.85 6.57 -22.33
N ASN A 282 -4.62 6.64 -22.83
CA ASN A 282 -4.39 6.86 -24.25
C ASN A 282 -4.68 5.60 -25.08
N GLY A 283 -5.07 5.78 -26.34
CA GLY A 283 -5.19 4.67 -27.30
C GLY A 283 -3.85 4.39 -27.97
N ALA A 284 -3.49 3.11 -28.11
CA ALA A 284 -2.32 2.69 -28.89
C ALA A 284 -2.50 2.99 -30.39
N ASP A 285 -1.39 3.15 -31.11
CA ASP A 285 -1.32 3.28 -32.58
C ASP A 285 -2.24 4.36 -33.21
N GLY A 286 -2.54 5.42 -32.46
CA GLY A 286 -3.45 6.50 -32.89
C GLY A 286 -4.94 6.17 -32.77
N GLY A 287 -5.29 5.05 -32.12
CA GLY A 287 -6.65 4.72 -31.74
C GLY A 287 -7.25 5.72 -30.74
N ALA A 288 -8.58 5.73 -30.64
CA ALA A 288 -9.28 6.62 -29.71
C ALA A 288 -8.97 6.26 -28.25
N GLY A 289 -8.39 7.22 -27.52
CA GLY A 289 -8.20 7.13 -26.08
C GLY A 289 -9.50 7.41 -25.30
N LEU A 290 -9.48 7.10 -24.01
CA LEU A 290 -10.62 7.21 -23.11
C LEU A 290 -10.75 8.65 -22.55
N ALA A 291 -11.60 9.47 -23.16
CA ALA A 291 -11.81 10.86 -22.76
C ALA A 291 -12.53 10.97 -21.40
N LEU A 292 -11.97 11.76 -20.47
CA LEU A 292 -12.48 11.88 -19.09
C LEU A 292 -13.89 12.49 -19.01
N ALA A 293 -14.31 13.26 -20.02
CA ALA A 293 -15.63 13.86 -20.10
C ALA A 293 -16.74 12.79 -20.24
N ASP A 294 -16.45 11.71 -20.97
CA ASP A 294 -17.44 10.72 -21.40
C ASP A 294 -17.59 9.57 -20.38
N VAL A 295 -16.55 9.30 -19.57
CA VAL A 295 -16.51 8.22 -18.56
C VAL A 295 -16.76 8.67 -17.12
N ALA A 296 -17.16 9.94 -16.95
CA ALA A 296 -17.47 10.53 -15.65
C ALA A 296 -18.83 10.09 -15.09
N ALA A 297 -18.95 10.04 -13.77
CA ALA A 297 -20.23 9.82 -13.10
C ALA A 297 -21.18 11.03 -13.28
N GLY A 298 -22.49 10.77 -13.23
CA GLY A 298 -23.51 11.81 -13.34
C GLY A 298 -23.44 12.85 -12.22
N SER A 299 -23.85 14.08 -12.52
CA SER A 299 -23.69 15.26 -11.64
C SER A 299 -24.23 15.08 -10.21
N TYR A 300 -25.29 14.29 -10.03
CA TYR A 300 -25.83 13.96 -8.70
C TYR A 300 -24.81 13.19 -7.84
N THR A 301 -24.25 12.10 -8.38
CA THR A 301 -23.24 11.27 -7.71
C THR A 301 -22.02 12.08 -7.35
N LEU A 302 -21.49 12.84 -8.31
CA LEU A 302 -20.34 13.72 -8.09
C LEU A 302 -20.62 14.78 -7.01
N THR A 303 -21.82 15.38 -6.99
CA THR A 303 -22.19 16.40 -6.00
C THR A 303 -22.25 15.80 -4.59
N LEU A 304 -22.91 14.65 -4.44
CA LEU A 304 -22.99 13.93 -3.17
C LEU A 304 -21.59 13.54 -2.67
N MET A 305 -20.76 12.98 -3.55
CA MET A 305 -19.37 12.66 -3.22
C MET A 305 -18.55 13.90 -2.84
N THR A 306 -18.72 15.04 -3.53
CA THR A 306 -18.02 16.29 -3.19
C THR A 306 -18.39 16.80 -1.80
N ILE A 307 -19.67 16.74 -1.43
CA ILE A 307 -20.13 17.14 -0.08
C ILE A 307 -19.50 16.22 0.98
N LEU A 308 -19.59 14.89 0.79
CA LEU A 308 -19.02 13.91 1.73
C LEU A 308 -17.50 14.04 1.84
N THR A 309 -16.81 14.26 0.72
CA THR A 309 -15.34 14.42 0.68
C THR A 309 -14.91 15.74 1.30
N GLY A 310 -15.64 16.83 1.07
CA GLY A 310 -15.37 18.13 1.69
C GLY A 310 -15.50 18.11 3.23
N LEU A 311 -16.32 17.20 3.77
CA LEU A 311 -16.45 16.98 5.22
C LEU A 311 -15.39 16.00 5.77
N LEU A 312 -15.16 14.88 5.09
CA LEU A 312 -14.34 13.78 5.60
C LEU A 312 -12.84 13.95 5.31
N LEU A 313 -12.45 14.46 4.14
CA LEU A 313 -11.04 14.57 3.75
C LEU A 313 -10.24 15.51 4.67
N PRO A 314 -10.74 16.70 5.09
CA PRO A 314 -10.03 17.54 6.05
C PRO A 314 -9.82 16.86 7.41
N LEU A 315 -10.80 16.06 7.87
CA LEU A 315 -10.70 15.31 9.12
C LEU A 315 -9.64 14.20 9.02
N LEU A 316 -9.62 13.43 7.91
CA LEU A 316 -8.60 12.41 7.67
C LEU A 316 -7.19 13.02 7.57
N LEU A 317 -7.04 14.16 6.88
CA LEU A 317 -5.78 14.90 6.82
C LEU A 317 -5.34 15.42 8.20
N ALA A 318 -6.26 15.92 9.02
CA ALA A 318 -5.96 16.37 10.38
C ALA A 318 -5.51 15.22 11.29
N ILE A 319 -6.17 14.06 11.22
CA ILE A 319 -5.78 12.85 11.96
C ILE A 319 -4.41 12.34 11.50
N GLN A 320 -4.15 12.32 10.18
CA GLN A 320 -2.86 11.93 9.62
C GLN A 320 -1.74 12.88 10.07
N ALA A 321 -1.98 14.20 10.02
CA ALA A 321 -1.02 15.21 10.46
C ALA A 321 -0.74 15.14 11.97
N TRP A 322 -1.76 14.89 12.80
CA TRP A 322 -1.60 14.67 14.24
C TRP A 322 -0.78 13.41 14.52
N SER A 323 -1.03 12.30 13.82
CA SER A 323 -0.20 11.08 13.94
C SER A 323 1.28 11.36 13.62
N TYR A 324 1.56 12.06 12.52
CA TYR A 324 2.94 12.46 12.17
C TYR A 324 3.58 13.42 13.17
N TRP A 325 2.80 14.32 13.79
CA TRP A 325 3.28 15.22 14.84
C TRP A 325 3.57 14.47 16.15
N LEU A 326 2.72 13.52 16.53
CA LEU A 326 2.88 12.69 17.73
C LEU A 326 4.12 11.80 17.61
N PHE A 327 4.29 11.13 16.48
CA PHE A 327 5.41 10.23 16.21
C PHE A 327 6.56 10.93 15.46
N ARG A 328 6.89 12.18 15.82
CA ARG A 328 7.95 12.97 15.14
C ARG A 328 9.39 12.71 15.60
N GLU A 329 9.59 12.07 16.75
CA GLU A 329 10.92 11.93 17.37
C GLU A 329 11.81 10.87 16.70
N ARG A 330 13.12 10.88 16.97
CA ARG A 330 14.06 9.91 16.38
C ARG A 330 14.00 8.57 17.10
N VAL A 331 14.06 7.49 16.30
CA VAL A 331 14.21 6.13 16.81
C VAL A 331 15.69 5.88 17.07
N THR A 332 16.09 6.04 18.33
CA THR A 332 17.45 5.75 18.77
C THR A 332 17.62 4.26 19.11
N ARG A 333 18.86 3.75 19.09
CA ARG A 333 19.17 2.41 19.63
C ARG A 333 18.67 2.28 21.08
N ALA A 334 18.92 3.26 21.94
CA ALA A 334 18.50 3.23 23.35
C ALA A 334 16.97 3.12 23.56
N ALA A 335 16.14 3.71 22.69
CA ALA A 335 14.68 3.61 22.76
C ALA A 335 14.14 2.23 22.33
N VAL A 336 14.91 1.46 21.55
CA VAL A 336 14.51 0.14 21.05
C VAL A 336 15.08 -0.94 21.96
N GLY A 337 14.40 -1.20 23.07
CA GLY A 337 14.85 -2.13 24.12
C GLY A 337 15.19 -3.55 23.66
N ALA A 338 15.66 -4.36 24.62
CA ALA A 338 15.86 -5.80 24.43
C ALA A 338 14.57 -6.46 23.89
N PRO A 339 14.67 -7.50 23.04
CA PRO A 339 13.49 -8.18 22.52
C PRO A 339 12.62 -8.70 23.68
N LEU A 340 11.36 -8.28 23.72
CA LEU A 340 10.35 -9.00 24.50
C LEU A 340 10.24 -10.42 23.91
N PRO A 341 10.12 -11.48 24.74
CA PRO A 341 9.89 -12.83 24.23
C PRO A 341 8.64 -12.84 23.34
N SER A 342 8.66 -13.60 22.24
CA SER A 342 7.48 -13.67 21.37
C SER A 342 6.30 -14.29 22.13
N PRO A 343 5.05 -14.08 21.68
CA PRO A 343 3.89 -14.77 22.25
C PRO A 343 4.05 -16.30 22.23
N ILE A 344 4.78 -16.85 21.25
CA ILE A 344 5.11 -18.28 21.17
C ILE A 344 6.09 -18.67 22.28
N ASP A 345 7.13 -17.86 22.54
CA ASP A 345 8.08 -18.12 23.63
C ASP A 345 7.42 -17.99 25.01
N LEU A 346 6.45 -17.07 25.16
CA LEU A 346 5.64 -16.94 26.37
C LEU A 346 4.74 -18.16 26.58
N ILE A 347 4.03 -18.61 25.53
CA ILE A 347 3.21 -19.84 25.58
C ILE A 347 4.09 -21.06 25.88
N ALA A 348 5.26 -21.18 25.25
CA ALA A 348 6.21 -22.27 25.50
C ALA A 348 6.71 -22.27 26.95
N ARG A 349 7.14 -21.11 27.49
CA ARG A 349 7.58 -20.99 28.90
C ARG A 349 6.46 -21.28 29.90
N VAL A 350 5.22 -20.91 29.58
CA VAL A 350 4.04 -21.27 30.39
C VAL A 350 3.78 -22.78 30.33
N ALA A 351 3.87 -23.40 29.15
CA ALA A 351 3.72 -24.84 28.97
C ALA A 351 4.83 -25.64 29.68
N GLU A 352 6.10 -25.22 29.58
CA GLU A 352 7.22 -25.80 30.33
C GLU A 352 6.99 -25.70 31.84
N LYS A 353 6.53 -24.54 32.34
CA LYS A 353 6.26 -24.35 33.77
C LYS A 353 5.12 -25.24 34.26
N VAL A 354 4.00 -25.30 33.53
CA VAL A 354 2.85 -26.16 33.86
C VAL A 354 3.22 -27.64 33.74
N GLY A 355 4.11 -28.03 32.82
CA GLY A 355 4.63 -29.39 32.71
C GLY A 355 5.61 -29.76 33.83
N GLY A 356 6.45 -28.83 34.28
CA GLY A 356 7.43 -29.04 35.34
C GLY A 356 6.81 -29.20 36.73
N ASP A 357 5.82 -28.37 37.06
CA ASP A 357 5.13 -28.40 38.35
C ASP A 357 4.29 -29.69 38.56
N GLY A 358 4.06 -30.48 37.49
CA GLY A 358 3.38 -31.80 37.57
C GLY A 358 4.29 -32.99 37.96
N GLY A 359 5.61 -32.79 38.09
CA GLY A 359 6.58 -33.90 38.15
C GLY A 359 7.14 -34.30 39.51
N SER A 360 6.86 -33.55 40.60
CA SER A 360 7.61 -33.65 41.87
C SER A 360 6.78 -34.02 43.11
N GLY A 361 5.50 -34.38 42.92
CA GLY A 361 4.55 -34.66 44.00
C GLY A 361 4.45 -36.13 44.44
N GLY A 362 5.52 -36.76 44.93
CA GLY A 362 5.41 -38.12 45.50
C GLY A 362 6.72 -38.82 45.86
N GLY A 363 7.17 -38.69 47.12
CA GLY A 363 8.35 -39.42 47.62
C GLY A 363 8.71 -39.06 49.06
N ALA A 364 8.06 -39.68 50.05
CA ALA A 364 8.36 -39.45 51.46
C ALA A 364 9.56 -40.29 51.93
N GLY A 365 10.52 -39.66 52.60
CA GLY A 365 11.65 -40.29 53.27
C GLY A 365 12.16 -39.36 54.38
N ALA A 366 12.41 -39.89 55.57
CA ALA A 366 12.59 -39.09 56.80
C ALA A 366 13.99 -39.20 57.43
N ALA A 367 14.21 -38.37 58.46
CA ALA A 367 15.38 -38.27 59.36
C ALA A 367 16.61 -37.52 58.82
N GLY A 368 17.35 -36.86 59.72
CA GLY A 368 18.57 -36.10 59.38
C GLY A 368 18.86 -34.89 60.27
N SER A 369 19.27 -35.13 61.51
CA SER A 369 19.70 -34.17 62.53
C SER A 369 20.64 -33.02 62.10
N ALA A 370 20.31 -31.80 62.57
CA ALA A 370 21.17 -30.82 63.27
C ALA A 370 22.55 -30.36 62.72
N GLY A 371 22.79 -29.04 62.86
CA GLY A 371 24.12 -28.51 63.27
C GLY A 371 24.71 -27.33 62.49
N ALA A 372 24.88 -26.18 63.17
CA ALA A 372 25.91 -25.14 62.94
C ALA A 372 25.99 -24.44 61.55
N ALA A 373 26.74 -23.34 61.34
CA ALA A 373 27.06 -22.15 62.15
C ALA A 373 27.76 -21.09 61.24
N GLY A 374 27.89 -19.83 61.69
CA GLY A 374 28.64 -18.77 61.00
C GLY A 374 27.73 -17.79 60.22
N SER A 375 27.70 -16.50 60.56
CA SER A 375 28.75 -15.47 60.29
C SER A 375 28.65 -14.95 58.84
N ALA A 376 27.77 -14.00 58.52
CA ALA A 376 27.76 -12.58 58.92
C ALA A 376 28.84 -11.71 58.25
N ALA A 377 28.40 -10.78 57.39
CA ALA A 377 29.01 -9.49 57.10
C ALA A 377 27.93 -8.60 56.46
N ALA A 378 27.81 -7.32 56.87
CA ALA A 378 26.80 -6.41 56.36
C ALA A 378 27.28 -4.96 56.26
N THR A 379 27.24 -4.40 55.05
CA THR A 379 27.28 -2.98 54.68
C THR A 379 26.65 -2.86 53.28
N GLY A 380 25.87 -1.85 52.91
CA GLY A 380 25.30 -0.76 53.70
C GLY A 380 24.26 0.00 52.86
N SER A 381 23.27 0.61 53.53
CA SER A 381 22.25 1.52 52.99
C SER A 381 22.86 2.73 52.24
N SER A 382 22.14 3.52 51.42
CA SER A 382 20.70 3.86 51.41
C SER A 382 20.18 4.09 49.96
N GLY A 383 18.89 3.96 49.66
CA GLY A 383 17.83 4.97 49.87
C GLY A 383 17.43 5.58 48.49
N VAL A 384 16.18 5.91 48.15
CA VAL A 384 14.94 6.11 48.91
C VAL A 384 13.77 5.42 48.16
N GLY A 385 12.76 4.93 48.88
CA GLY A 385 11.54 4.33 48.29
C GLY A 385 10.29 5.19 48.50
N TRP A 386 9.20 4.84 47.81
CA TRP A 386 7.86 5.40 48.05
C TRP A 386 6.79 4.31 47.95
N SER A 387 5.83 4.32 48.88
CA SER A 387 4.70 3.39 48.94
C SER A 387 3.42 4.16 49.27
N PRO A 388 2.32 3.98 48.51
CA PRO A 388 1.05 4.60 48.86
C PRO A 388 0.35 3.82 49.98
N SER A 389 0.00 4.51 51.07
CA SER A 389 -0.94 4.03 52.09
C SER A 389 -2.39 4.30 51.64
N GLY A 390 -3.38 3.71 52.33
CA GLY A 390 -4.79 3.86 51.96
C GLY A 390 -5.78 3.86 53.13
N GLY A 391 -6.98 4.32 52.81
CA GLY A 391 -8.25 4.26 53.55
C GLY A 391 -9.36 4.68 52.57
N GLY A 392 -10.61 4.21 52.60
CA GLY A 392 -11.36 3.52 53.66
C GLY A 392 -12.33 4.51 54.32
N ALA A 393 -13.66 4.34 54.33
CA ALA A 393 -14.58 3.33 53.75
C ALA A 393 -15.77 4.08 53.08
N THR A 394 -16.78 3.54 52.37
CA THR A 394 -17.69 2.36 52.52
C THR A 394 -18.24 1.94 51.12
N GLY A 395 -19.13 0.96 50.89
CA GLY A 395 -19.69 -0.14 51.71
C GLY A 395 -21.00 -0.74 51.16
N SER A 396 -21.21 -2.06 51.34
CA SER A 396 -22.42 -2.87 51.06
C SER A 396 -22.82 -3.23 49.60
N ALA A 397 -23.56 -4.35 49.49
CA ALA A 397 -24.44 -4.80 48.39
C ALA A 397 -23.87 -5.28 47.03
N GLY A 398 -23.37 -6.52 47.02
CA GLY A 398 -23.76 -7.65 46.14
C GLY A 398 -24.19 -7.47 44.67
N GLY A 399 -23.60 -8.31 43.78
CA GLY A 399 -24.07 -8.46 42.39
C GLY A 399 -23.10 -9.24 41.48
N GLY A 400 -22.89 -10.53 41.74
CA GLY A 400 -22.07 -11.40 40.87
C GLY A 400 -22.93 -12.20 39.88
N TRP A 401 -22.51 -12.26 38.61
CA TRP A 401 -23.13 -13.16 37.62
C TRP A 401 -22.11 -13.70 36.61
N SER A 402 -22.23 -14.99 36.28
CA SER A 402 -21.37 -15.71 35.34
C SER A 402 -22.24 -16.58 34.43
N PRO A 403 -22.09 -16.55 33.10
CA PRO A 403 -22.92 -17.35 32.21
C PRO A 403 -22.38 -18.79 32.06
N SER A 404 -23.15 -19.77 32.51
CA SER A 404 -23.04 -21.17 32.08
C SER A 404 -23.99 -21.45 30.90
N GLY A 405 -23.75 -22.54 30.15
CA GLY A 405 -24.48 -22.87 28.92
C GLY A 405 -25.51 -24.01 29.05
N GLY A 406 -26.35 -24.15 28.01
CA GLY A 406 -27.39 -25.17 27.84
C GLY A 406 -28.82 -24.59 27.98
N GLY A 407 -29.84 -25.07 27.26
CA GLY A 407 -29.83 -26.02 26.12
C GLY A 407 -31.22 -26.61 25.81
N ALA A 408 -31.62 -26.60 24.52
CA ALA A 408 -32.88 -27.16 23.94
C ALA A 408 -34.19 -26.47 24.41
N THR A 409 -35.34 -26.50 23.71
CA THR A 409 -35.82 -27.11 22.43
C THR A 409 -36.52 -26.02 21.56
N GLY A 410 -37.02 -26.23 20.32
CA GLY A 410 -36.90 -27.33 19.35
C GLY A 410 -38.15 -27.51 18.45
N SER A 411 -37.96 -27.55 17.11
CA SER A 411 -38.98 -27.74 16.03
C SER A 411 -39.96 -26.55 15.80
N ALA A 412 -40.46 -26.22 14.60
CA ALA A 412 -40.24 -26.69 13.20
C ALA A 412 -40.48 -25.48 12.25
N GLY A 413 -40.24 -25.48 10.93
CA GLY A 413 -39.65 -26.46 10.00
C GLY A 413 -39.77 -25.93 8.55
N GLY A 414 -38.86 -26.30 7.64
CA GLY A 414 -38.83 -25.80 6.26
C GLY A 414 -37.63 -26.34 5.49
N GLY A 415 -37.82 -27.47 4.80
CA GLY A 415 -36.72 -28.23 4.20
C GLY A 415 -36.29 -27.76 2.81
N TRP A 416 -35.01 -27.98 2.51
CA TRP A 416 -34.44 -27.89 1.15
C TRP A 416 -34.46 -29.27 0.49
N SER A 417 -34.76 -29.38 -0.81
CA SER A 417 -34.84 -30.67 -1.51
C SER A 417 -34.58 -30.54 -3.03
N PRO A 418 -33.57 -31.24 -3.59
CA PRO A 418 -33.30 -31.27 -5.03
C PRO A 418 -33.63 -32.63 -5.69
N SER A 419 -34.56 -32.65 -6.66
CA SER A 419 -34.81 -33.73 -7.65
C SER A 419 -35.91 -33.27 -8.63
N GLY A 420 -36.14 -33.87 -9.81
CA GLY A 420 -35.37 -34.91 -10.53
C GLY A 420 -36.24 -35.79 -11.45
N GLY A 421 -36.23 -35.55 -12.77
CA GLY A 421 -36.97 -36.32 -13.80
C GLY A 421 -38.44 -35.90 -14.00
N GLY A 422 -39.12 -36.26 -15.11
CA GLY A 422 -38.66 -36.92 -16.34
C GLY A 422 -39.82 -37.35 -17.29
N GLY A 423 -39.56 -37.45 -18.60
CA GLY A 423 -40.54 -37.83 -19.64
C GLY A 423 -41.35 -36.67 -20.24
N ALA A 424 -41.93 -36.76 -21.45
CA ALA A 424 -41.94 -37.82 -22.47
C ALA A 424 -42.07 -37.21 -23.91
N ALA A 425 -42.19 -38.02 -24.96
CA ALA A 425 -42.05 -37.58 -26.37
C ALA A 425 -43.26 -37.88 -27.28
N GLY A 426 -43.41 -37.06 -28.35
CA GLY A 426 -44.36 -37.20 -29.47
C GLY A 426 -44.39 -35.86 -30.25
N ARG A 427 -43.92 -35.76 -31.49
CA ARG A 427 -44.60 -36.09 -32.77
C ARG A 427 -46.05 -35.59 -32.84
N ASP A 428 -46.31 -34.63 -33.72
CA ASP A 428 -46.89 -34.95 -35.05
C ASP A 428 -46.70 -33.80 -36.05
N ALA A 429 -47.23 -33.92 -37.28
CA ALA A 429 -46.96 -33.02 -38.40
C ALA A 429 -48.12 -32.93 -39.43
N ARG A 430 -47.95 -32.02 -40.41
CA ARG A 430 -48.70 -31.78 -41.69
C ARG A 430 -49.69 -30.61 -41.69
N GLY A 431 -49.91 -30.06 -42.89
CA GLY A 431 -50.83 -28.96 -43.21
C GLY A 431 -50.23 -27.56 -43.02
N GLY A 432 -49.80 -26.82 -44.05
CA GLY A 432 -49.63 -27.19 -45.46
C GLY A 432 -50.79 -26.80 -46.38
N GLU A 433 -50.80 -25.57 -46.87
CA GLU A 433 -51.33 -25.24 -48.20
C GLU A 433 -50.82 -23.88 -48.73
N ALA A 434 -50.47 -23.87 -50.00
CA ALA A 434 -50.28 -22.75 -50.94
C ALA A 434 -50.77 -23.31 -52.31
N PRO A 435 -51.16 -22.51 -53.33
CA PRO A 435 -50.20 -21.64 -54.03
C PRO A 435 -50.81 -20.42 -54.80
N GLY A 436 -49.96 -19.69 -55.53
CA GLY A 436 -50.33 -18.88 -56.70
C GLY A 436 -49.89 -17.40 -56.65
N GLY A 437 -49.28 -16.83 -57.69
CA GLY A 437 -48.75 -17.45 -58.92
C GLY A 437 -48.38 -16.43 -60.02
N GLY A 438 -47.17 -16.52 -60.57
CA GLY A 438 -46.66 -15.66 -61.67
C GLY A 438 -46.21 -14.25 -61.24
N GLY A 439 -45.26 -13.59 -61.93
CA GLY A 439 -44.41 -14.00 -63.05
C GLY A 439 -43.32 -12.92 -63.32
N PRO A 440 -42.17 -13.25 -63.95
CA PRO A 440 -41.01 -12.35 -64.00
C PRO A 440 -41.04 -11.30 -65.13
N GLY A 441 -40.63 -10.06 -64.82
CA GLY A 441 -40.53 -8.93 -65.77
C GLY A 441 -39.12 -8.34 -65.86
N ARG A 442 -38.68 -7.97 -67.08
CA ARG A 442 -37.29 -7.60 -67.43
C ARG A 442 -36.85 -6.18 -66.98
N ALA A 443 -35.60 -6.11 -66.50
CA ALA A 443 -34.51 -5.15 -66.78
C ALA A 443 -34.81 -3.71 -67.29
N GLY A 444 -34.06 -2.72 -66.74
CA GLY A 444 -33.83 -1.43 -67.41
C GLY A 444 -33.09 -0.35 -66.60
N SER A 445 -31.85 -0.03 -67.02
CA SER A 445 -31.15 1.29 -67.00
C SER A 445 -31.12 2.22 -65.77
N GLY A 446 -29.93 2.79 -65.50
CA GLY A 446 -29.73 4.02 -64.70
C GLY A 446 -29.48 3.78 -63.20
N GLY A 447 -28.46 4.35 -62.55
CA GLY A 447 -27.33 5.13 -63.06
C GLY A 447 -27.35 6.63 -62.72
N TRP A 448 -27.16 6.94 -61.43
CA TRP A 448 -26.40 8.08 -60.88
C TRP A 448 -26.04 7.77 -59.42
#